data_AF-A0A938Y7N3-F1
#
_entry.id   AF-A0A938Y7N3-F1
#
_cell.length_a   1.000
_cell.length_b   1.000
_cell.length_c   1.000
_cell.angle_alpha   90.00
_cell.angle_beta   90.00
_cell.angle_gamma   90.00
#
_symmetry.space_group_name_H-M   'P 1'
#
loop_
_entity.id
_entity.type
_entity.pdbx_description
1 polymer ?
#
loop_
_entity_poly.entity_id
_entity_poly.type
_entity_poly.pdbx_seq_one_letter_code
_entity_poly.pdbx_strand_id
1 'polypeptide(L)'
;MSTEEGAEQTPVPAAALLRVITRHTSPEEVAAIVAVLSALGGGEPAPKPPRSEWAHPARAARTSLVRSLPHGRGAWRSSGLPR
;
A
#
# COMPACT_ATOMS: atom_id res chain seq x y z
N MET A 1 41.64 -38.98 -18.27
CA MET A 1 40.42 -38.92 -17.45
C MET A 1 40.42 -37.54 -16.81
N SER A 2 40.02 -36.53 -17.60
CA SER A 2 40.06 -35.11 -17.19
C SER A 2 38.70 -34.77 -16.62
N THR A 3 38.63 -34.52 -15.32
CA THR A 3 37.40 -34.11 -14.64
C THR A 3 37.35 -32.59 -14.67
N GLU A 4 36.29 -32.05 -15.27
CA GLU A 4 35.93 -30.62 -15.25
C GLU A 4 35.73 -30.16 -13.79
N GLU A 5 36.51 -29.18 -13.36
CA GLU A 5 36.22 -28.38 -12.17
C GLU A 5 34.98 -27.52 -12.46
N GLY A 6 33.87 -27.86 -11.80
CA GLY A 6 32.70 -27.01 -11.75
C GLY A 6 33.04 -25.70 -11.05
N ALA A 7 32.97 -24.60 -11.80
CA ALA A 7 33.07 -23.25 -11.25
C ALA A 7 31.94 -23.04 -10.23
N GLU A 8 32.32 -22.93 -8.96
CA GLU A 8 31.42 -22.61 -7.86
C GLU A 8 30.88 -21.19 -8.04
N GLN A 9 29.66 -21.09 -8.57
CA GLN A 9 28.91 -19.86 -8.69
C GLN A 9 28.37 -19.49 -7.31
N THR A 10 29.13 -18.67 -6.59
CA THR A 10 28.67 -18.00 -5.38
C THR A 10 27.41 -17.17 -5.71
N PRO A 11 26.26 -17.44 -5.08
CA PRO A 11 25.03 -16.71 -5.40
C PRO A 11 25.19 -15.24 -5.00
N VAL A 12 25.15 -14.35 -5.99
CA VAL A 12 25.09 -12.91 -5.79
C VAL A 12 23.80 -12.60 -5.03
N PRO A 13 23.84 -11.98 -3.84
CA PRO A 13 22.64 -11.65 -3.10
C PRO A 13 21.75 -10.74 -3.96
N ALA A 14 20.48 -11.09 -4.09
CA ALA A 14 19.52 -10.35 -4.88
C ALA A 14 19.52 -8.86 -4.44
N ALA A 15 19.75 -7.96 -5.40
CA ALA A 15 19.76 -6.53 -5.14
C ALA A 15 18.41 -6.09 -4.54
N ALA A 16 18.47 -5.21 -3.53
CA ALA A 16 17.27 -4.70 -2.87
C ALA A 16 16.34 -4.02 -3.89
N LEU A 17 15.08 -4.45 -3.93
CA LEU A 17 14.08 -3.91 -4.86
C LEU A 17 13.71 -2.45 -4.59
N LEU A 18 13.98 -1.95 -3.38
CA LEU A 18 13.62 -0.61 -2.93
C LEU A 18 14.82 0.06 -2.26
N ARG A 19 15.10 1.31 -2.63
CA ARG A 19 16.13 2.15 -1.99
C ARG A 19 15.46 3.21 -1.12
N VAL A 20 15.85 3.28 0.15
CA VAL A 20 15.35 4.30 1.08
C VAL A 20 16.26 5.53 1.03
N ILE A 21 15.68 6.68 0.74
CA ILE A 21 16.38 7.98 0.79
C ILE A 21 16.42 8.43 2.26
N THR A 22 17.60 8.80 2.74
CA THR A 22 17.79 9.27 4.12
C THR A 22 18.32 10.70 4.09
N ARG A 23 18.38 11.33 5.28
CA ARG A 23 18.98 12.66 5.45
C ARG A 23 20.46 12.77 5.03
N HIS A 24 21.13 11.65 4.77
CA HIS A 24 22.52 11.60 4.32
C HIS A 24 22.67 11.58 2.79
N THR A 25 21.56 11.49 2.06
CA THR A 25 21.58 11.59 0.60
C THR A 25 22.00 13.00 0.18
N SER A 26 22.88 13.10 -0.81
CA SER A 26 23.42 14.41 -1.22
C SER A 26 22.33 15.27 -1.90
N PRO A 27 22.42 16.61 -1.80
CA PRO A 27 21.47 17.50 -2.48
C PRO A 27 21.42 17.28 -4.00
N GLU A 28 22.55 16.98 -4.62
CA GLU A 28 22.68 16.72 -6.06
C GLU A 28 21.96 15.43 -6.46
N GLU A 29 22.08 14.39 -5.63
CA GLU A 29 21.40 13.12 -5.85
C GLU A 29 19.87 13.27 -5.72
N VAL A 30 19.42 14.04 -4.72
CA VAL A 30 18.00 14.40 -4.58
C VAL A 30 17.52 15.17 -5.80
N ALA A 31 18.28 16.16 -6.27
CA ALA A 31 17.94 16.96 -7.45
C ALA A 31 17.82 16.10 -8.71
N ALA A 32 18.73 15.14 -8.92
CA ALA A 32 18.68 14.22 -10.05
C ALA A 32 17.41 13.36 -10.03
N ILE A 33 17.04 12.82 -8.86
CA ILE A 33 15.81 12.04 -8.69
C ILE A 33 14.58 12.90 -8.99
N VAL A 34 14.51 14.12 -8.43
CA VAL A 34 13.41 15.04 -8.66
C VAL A 34 13.30 15.44 -10.13
N ALA A 35 14.42 15.70 -10.81
CA ALA A 35 14.43 16.03 -12.23
C ALA A 35 13.85 14.89 -13.08
N VAL A 36 14.26 13.65 -12.83
CA VAL A 36 13.73 12.46 -13.54
C VAL A 36 12.23 12.28 -13.27
N LEU A 37 11.80 12.35 -12.00
CA LEU A 37 10.39 12.20 -11.64
C LEU A 37 9.50 13.31 -12.22
N SER A 38 10.03 14.54 -12.28
CA SER A 38 9.31 15.67 -12.88
C SER A 38 9.20 15.56 -14.39
N ALA A 39 10.26 15.06 -15.05
CA ALA A 39 10.28 14.83 -16.50
C ALA A 39 9.32 13.71 -16.95
N LEU A 40 9.07 12.72 -16.09
CA LEU A 40 8.04 11.70 -16.32
C LEU A 40 6.62 12.29 -16.40
N GLY A 41 6.41 13.50 -15.86
CA GLY A 41 5.17 14.24 -15.96
C GLY A 41 4.03 13.66 -15.11
N GLY A 42 2.94 14.42 -15.04
CA GLY A 42 1.67 13.97 -14.46
C GLY A 42 0.72 13.50 -15.57
N GLY A 43 0.06 12.36 -15.36
CA GLY A 43 -1.01 11.88 -16.23
C GLY A 43 -2.31 12.66 -16.07
N GLU A 44 -3.35 12.22 -16.77
CA GLU A 44 -4.72 12.71 -16.62
C GLU A 44 -5.12 12.84 -15.13
N PRO A 45 -5.90 13.86 -14.75
CA PRO A 45 -6.47 13.98 -13.40
C PRO A 45 -6.95 12.63 -12.87
N ALA A 46 -6.51 12.33 -11.64
CA ALA A 46 -6.90 11.10 -10.98
C ALA A 46 -8.43 10.97 -11.01
N PRO A 47 -8.96 9.77 -11.32
CA PRO A 47 -10.39 9.55 -11.31
C PRO A 47 -10.96 9.88 -9.94
N LYS A 48 -12.21 10.33 -9.92
CA LYS A 48 -12.90 10.68 -8.66
C LYS A 48 -12.73 9.52 -7.67
N PRO A 49 -12.24 9.80 -6.44
CA PRO A 49 -12.01 8.74 -5.48
C PRO A 49 -13.33 8.01 -5.19
N PRO A 50 -13.26 6.68 -4.98
CA PRO A 50 -14.45 5.92 -4.62
C PRO A 50 -15.05 6.49 -3.33
N ARG A 51 -16.37 6.38 -3.19
CA ARG A 51 -17.06 6.91 -2.02
C ARG A 51 -16.47 6.26 -0.77
N SER A 52 -16.06 7.07 0.21
CA SER A 52 -15.50 6.54 1.45
C SER A 52 -16.52 5.68 2.16
N GLU A 53 -16.20 4.40 2.22
CA GLU A 53 -17.01 3.42 2.94
C GLU A 53 -16.96 3.61 4.45
N TRP A 54 -15.96 4.37 4.91
CA TRP A 54 -15.84 4.76 6.31
C TRP A 54 -16.80 5.87 6.71
N ALA A 55 -17.11 6.77 5.78
CA ALA A 55 -18.01 7.90 5.95
C ALA A 55 -19.47 7.60 5.53
N HIS A 56 -19.82 6.32 5.33
CA HIS A 56 -21.15 5.97 4.84
C HIS A 56 -22.25 6.29 5.87
N PRO A 57 -23.30 7.08 5.53
CA PRO A 57 -24.34 7.53 6.47
C PRO A 57 -25.09 6.40 7.19
N ALA A 58 -25.21 5.23 6.56
CA ALA A 58 -25.80 4.04 7.19
C ALA A 58 -25.13 3.66 8.53
N ARG A 59 -23.89 4.09 8.77
CA ARG A 59 -23.20 3.85 10.05
C ARG A 59 -23.65 4.78 11.19
N ALA A 60 -24.35 5.87 10.89
CA ALA A 60 -24.97 6.74 11.89
C ALA A 60 -26.34 6.22 12.36
N ALA A 61 -26.98 5.34 11.57
CA ALA A 61 -28.24 4.72 11.94
C ALA A 61 -28.01 3.56 12.92
N ARG A 62 -28.59 3.62 14.12
CA ARG A 62 -28.67 2.45 14.99
C ARG A 62 -29.77 1.53 14.47
N THR A 63 -29.39 0.32 14.06
CA THR A 63 -30.39 -0.69 13.67
C THR A 63 -30.91 -1.39 14.92
N SER A 64 -32.25 -1.42 15.08
CA SER A 64 -32.91 -2.08 16.21
C SER A 64 -32.75 -3.60 16.12
N LEU A 65 -32.29 -4.22 17.21
CA LEU A 65 -32.08 -5.68 17.33
C LEU A 65 -33.39 -6.49 17.32
N VAL A 66 -34.56 -5.84 17.38
CA VAL A 66 -35.85 -6.48 17.62
C VAL A 66 -36.39 -7.26 16.40
N ARG A 67 -35.95 -6.93 15.18
CA ARG A 67 -36.52 -7.54 13.95
C ARG A 67 -35.56 -8.47 13.21
N SER A 68 -34.26 -8.25 13.33
CA SER A 68 -33.21 -9.05 12.71
C SER A 68 -31.88 -8.55 13.24
N LEU A 69 -30.88 -9.43 13.44
CA LEU A 69 -29.52 -8.94 13.67
C LEU A 69 -29.14 -8.07 12.46
N PRO A 70 -28.69 -6.82 12.67
CA PRO A 70 -28.22 -6.02 11.56
C PRO A 70 -27.16 -6.81 10.79
N HIS A 71 -27.38 -6.98 9.50
CA HIS A 71 -26.40 -7.49 8.54
C HIS A 71 -26.05 -6.32 7.63
N GLY A 72 -24.77 -5.99 7.51
CA GLY A 72 -24.31 -4.84 6.71
C GLY A 72 -23.33 -3.92 7.44
N ARG A 73 -23.08 -2.75 6.83
CA ARG A 73 -22.02 -1.83 7.26
C ARG A 73 -22.28 -1.30 8.67
N GLY A 74 -21.37 -1.59 9.61
CA GLY A 74 -21.49 -1.16 11.02
C GLY A 74 -22.29 -2.11 11.91
N ALA A 75 -22.83 -3.20 11.36
CA ALA A 75 -23.61 -4.22 12.06
C ALA A 75 -22.96 -4.74 13.35
N TRP A 76 -21.70 -5.15 13.27
CA TRP A 76 -20.94 -5.68 14.41
C TRP A 76 -20.79 -4.66 15.54
N ARG A 77 -20.61 -3.37 15.22
CA ARG A 77 -20.53 -2.30 16.24
C ARG A 77 -21.86 -2.01 16.91
N SER A 78 -22.97 -2.26 16.22
CA SER A 78 -24.35 -2.15 16.74
C SER A 78 -24.90 -3.44 17.35
N SER A 79 -24.24 -4.58 17.12
CA SER A 79 -24.56 -5.82 17.82
C SER A 79 -24.15 -5.64 19.28
N GLY A 80 -25.01 -5.99 20.22
CA GLY A 80 -24.71 -5.91 21.66
C GLY A 80 -23.64 -6.90 22.13
N LEU A 81 -22.81 -7.43 21.23
CA LEU A 81 -21.71 -8.35 21.53
C LEU A 81 -20.53 -7.59 22.13
N PRO A 82 -19.69 -8.26 22.95
CA PRO A 82 -18.49 -7.67 23.52
C PRO A 82 -17.56 -7.11 22.44
N ARG A 83 -16.93 -5.98 22.73
CA ARG A 83 -15.91 -5.35 21.88
C ARG A 83 -14.51 -5.71 22.33
#